data_AF-F4S9B3-F1
#
_entry.id   AF-F4S9B3-F1
#
_cell.length_a   1.000
_cell.length_b   1.000
_cell.length_c   1.000
_cell.angle_alpha   90.00
_cell.angle_beta   90.00
_cell.angle_gamma   90.00
#
_symmetry.space_group_name_H-M   'P 1'
#
loop_
_entity.id
_entity.type
_entity.pdbx_description
1 polymer ?
#
loop_
_entity_poly.entity_id
_entity_poly.type
_entity_poly.pdbx_seq_one_letter_code
_entity_poly.pdbx_strand_id
1 'polypeptide(L)'
;MSGNSRKNPGSAVPKLKLSASGTAKEGKPNVNVMPAQGEITSPPGNSSRRASGPESPTQRFNNNATNPSKGSDLRDHPLYHKVQTLPNELKPFLCHDWKKNRKYNLTKLKYYSILYHFNTATTARPNIKKELLENQFKTKLLPQLQPFCTPPPSNDEMDTDDDQEDFDPLHRSTTIAMLVNTIHSINPTVNVSSVALKDKVLVLYKHYVNPDLPFHQNSSYTAIPRTVKSKFVSKLSTQAI
;
A
#
# COMPACT_ATOMS: atom_id res chain seq x y z
N MET A 1 -3.16 -37.72 51.31
CA MET A 1 -3.80 -38.54 50.26
C MET A 1 -4.89 -37.69 49.59
N SER A 2 -5.08 -37.85 48.27
CA SER A 2 -6.07 -37.18 47.39
C SER A 2 -5.78 -35.71 47.04
N GLY A 3 -5.74 -35.26 45.78
CA GLY A 3 -5.92 -35.93 44.49
C GLY A 3 -5.94 -34.85 43.38
N ASN A 4 -4.99 -34.92 42.45
CA ASN A 4 -4.86 -34.01 41.30
C ASN A 4 -5.78 -34.45 40.16
N SER A 5 -6.69 -33.58 39.71
CA SER A 5 -7.46 -33.77 38.46
C SER A 5 -6.97 -32.80 37.39
N ARG A 6 -6.13 -33.30 36.47
CA ARG A 6 -5.79 -32.64 35.20
C ARG A 6 -6.86 -32.97 34.16
N LYS A 7 -7.46 -31.95 33.54
CA LYS A 7 -8.32 -32.08 32.37
C LYS A 7 -7.47 -31.95 31.09
N ASN A 8 -7.58 -32.95 30.21
CA ASN A 8 -7.01 -32.93 28.86
C ASN A 8 -7.84 -32.02 27.93
N PRO A 9 -7.20 -31.26 27.01
CA PRO A 9 -7.90 -30.59 25.93
C PRO A 9 -8.18 -31.55 24.76
N GLY A 10 -9.47 -31.72 24.45
CA GLY A 10 -9.95 -32.49 23.31
C GLY A 10 -9.78 -31.74 21.99
N SER A 11 -9.20 -32.44 21.03
CA SER A 11 -9.11 -32.11 19.61
C SER A 11 -10.42 -32.47 18.91
N ALA A 12 -11.04 -31.55 18.14
CA ALA A 12 -12.03 -31.90 17.12
C ALA A 12 -12.32 -30.77 16.10
N VAL A 13 -11.82 -30.99 14.88
CA VAL A 13 -12.45 -30.83 13.54
C VAL A 13 -13.00 -29.46 13.09
N PRO A 14 -12.42 -28.83 12.04
CA PRO A 14 -13.07 -27.76 11.29
C PRO A 14 -14.08 -28.31 10.27
N LYS A 15 -15.35 -27.87 10.35
CA LYS A 15 -16.39 -28.12 9.34
C LYS A 15 -16.25 -27.11 8.20
N LEU A 16 -15.77 -27.55 7.04
CA LEU A 16 -15.88 -26.83 5.78
C LEU A 16 -17.28 -27.07 5.18
N LYS A 17 -18.12 -26.03 5.15
CA LYS A 17 -19.36 -26.01 4.35
C LYS A 17 -19.07 -25.24 3.06
N LEU A 18 -18.79 -25.97 1.98
CA LEU A 18 -18.85 -25.45 0.61
C LEU A 18 -20.30 -25.57 0.14
N SER A 19 -20.96 -24.43 -0.06
CA SER A 19 -22.27 -24.35 -0.71
C SER A 19 -22.06 -23.64 -2.04
N ALA A 20 -21.91 -24.40 -3.12
CA ALA A 20 -21.95 -23.88 -4.48
C ALA A 20 -23.39 -24.00 -4.98
N SER A 21 -24.03 -22.86 -5.26
CA SER A 21 -25.28 -22.81 -6.01
C SER A 21 -25.14 -21.71 -7.06
N GLY A 22 -24.69 -22.12 -8.24
CA GLY A 22 -24.62 -21.28 -9.43
C GLY A 22 -25.69 -21.75 -10.42
N THR A 23 -26.81 -21.02 -10.49
CA THR A 23 -27.81 -21.19 -11.55
C THR A 23 -27.32 -20.46 -12.80
N ALA A 24 -26.91 -21.22 -13.82
CA ALA A 24 -26.63 -20.69 -15.15
C ALA A 24 -27.93 -20.24 -15.81
N LYS A 25 -28.03 -18.96 -16.17
CA LYS A 25 -29.05 -18.46 -17.11
C LYS A 25 -28.41 -18.33 -18.48
N GLU A 26 -28.96 -19.11 -19.40
CA GLU A 26 -28.74 -19.05 -20.85
C GLU A 26 -29.01 -17.63 -21.38
N GLY A 27 -27.93 -16.92 -21.73
CA GLY A 27 -27.97 -15.67 -22.47
C GLY A 27 -27.77 -15.95 -23.96
N LYS A 28 -28.81 -15.74 -24.77
CA LYS A 28 -28.75 -15.76 -26.24
C LYS A 28 -27.86 -14.63 -26.76
N PRO A 29 -26.81 -14.88 -27.58
CA PRO A 29 -26.12 -13.81 -28.27
C PRO A 29 -26.89 -13.40 -29.53
N ASN A 30 -27.47 -12.20 -29.50
CA ASN A 30 -28.00 -11.52 -30.68
C ASN A 30 -26.88 -10.68 -31.29
N VAL A 31 -26.20 -11.20 -32.31
CA VAL A 31 -25.15 -10.47 -33.03
C VAL A 31 -25.76 -9.89 -34.30
N ASN A 32 -26.18 -8.63 -34.24
CA ASN A 32 -26.43 -7.82 -35.43
C ASN A 32 -25.08 -7.41 -36.02
N VAL A 33 -24.72 -8.04 -37.14
CA VAL A 33 -23.58 -7.68 -37.97
C VAL A 33 -23.97 -6.45 -38.77
N MET A 34 -23.37 -5.29 -38.47
CA MET A 34 -23.52 -4.08 -39.28
C MET A 34 -22.22 -3.84 -40.06
N PRO A 35 -22.27 -3.75 -41.40
CA PRO A 35 -21.09 -3.48 -42.22
C PRO A 35 -20.83 -1.96 -42.25
N ALA A 36 -19.68 -1.52 -41.73
CA ALA A 36 -19.19 -0.15 -41.91
C ALA A 36 -18.40 -0.07 -43.23
N GLN A 37 -19.05 0.46 -44.26
CA GLN A 37 -18.38 0.97 -45.46
C GLN A 37 -17.69 2.30 -45.11
N GLY A 38 -16.44 2.43 -45.54
CA GLY A 38 -15.61 3.58 -45.24
C GLY A 38 -15.97 4.82 -46.05
N GLU A 39 -15.57 5.98 -45.52
CA GLU A 39 -15.30 7.16 -46.31
C GLU A 39 -14.14 7.93 -45.68
N ILE A 40 -13.05 7.99 -46.42
CA ILE A 40 -11.83 8.75 -46.17
C ILE A 40 -12.08 10.16 -46.73
N THR A 41 -12.13 11.16 -45.87
CA THR A 41 -12.05 12.57 -46.30
C THR A 41 -11.12 13.35 -45.39
N SER A 42 -9.92 13.62 -45.91
CA SER A 42 -9.03 14.67 -45.42
C SER A 42 -9.61 16.06 -45.75
N PRO A 43 -9.35 17.08 -44.92
CA PRO A 43 -9.26 18.45 -45.43
C PRO A 43 -7.89 19.10 -45.17
N PRO A 44 -7.55 20.13 -45.96
CA PRO A 44 -6.20 20.62 -46.16
C PRO A 44 -5.76 21.65 -45.13
N GLY A 45 -4.44 21.86 -45.07
CA GLY A 45 -3.81 22.86 -44.23
C GLY A 45 -4.20 24.29 -44.61
N ASN A 46 -4.14 25.18 -43.60
CA ASN A 46 -4.00 26.59 -43.84
C ASN A 46 -3.11 27.24 -42.77
N SER A 47 -2.04 27.86 -43.26
CA SER A 47 -1.17 28.77 -42.54
C SER A 47 -1.88 30.10 -42.26
N SER A 48 -1.87 30.59 -41.02
CA SER A 48 -1.57 32.01 -40.75
C SER A 48 -1.61 32.40 -39.26
N ARG A 49 -0.51 33.06 -38.86
CA ARG A 49 -0.43 34.30 -38.06
C ARG A 49 -0.73 34.25 -36.55
N ARG A 50 0.35 34.43 -35.79
CA ARG A 50 0.71 35.65 -35.02
C ARG A 50 -0.41 36.29 -34.18
N ALA A 51 -0.24 36.31 -32.86
CA ALA A 51 0.03 37.52 -32.06
C ALA A 51 -0.31 37.31 -30.56
N SER A 52 0.65 37.70 -29.70
CA SER A 52 0.53 38.35 -28.38
C SER A 52 -0.59 37.95 -27.40
N GLY A 53 -0.16 37.66 -26.16
CA GLY A 53 -1.01 37.42 -24.98
C GLY A 53 -1.96 38.57 -24.60
N PRO A 54 -2.69 38.38 -23.49
CA PRO A 54 -2.12 38.80 -22.21
C PRO A 54 -2.21 37.73 -21.12
N GLU A 55 -1.33 37.93 -20.15
CA GLU A 55 -1.08 37.11 -18.97
C GLU A 55 -2.36 36.86 -18.16
N SER A 56 -2.61 35.60 -17.84
CA SER A 56 -3.63 35.21 -16.87
C SER A 56 -3.18 35.62 -15.47
N PRO A 57 -4.08 36.14 -14.61
CA PRO A 57 -3.72 36.55 -13.26
C PRO A 57 -3.29 35.32 -12.48
N THR A 58 -2.01 35.31 -12.07
CA THR A 58 -1.50 34.39 -11.07
C THR A 58 -2.30 34.63 -9.80
N GLN A 59 -3.26 33.75 -9.52
CA GLN A 59 -3.84 33.65 -8.18
C GLN A 59 -2.71 33.27 -7.25
N ARG A 60 -2.14 34.30 -6.60
CA ARG A 60 -1.39 34.13 -5.37
C ARG A 60 -2.35 33.47 -4.39
N PHE A 61 -2.25 32.16 -4.25
CA PHE A 61 -2.71 31.50 -3.05
C PHE A 61 -1.96 32.16 -1.91
N ASN A 62 -2.70 33.03 -1.22
CA ASN A 62 -2.32 33.63 0.02
C ASN A 62 -2.30 32.49 1.03
N ASN A 63 -1.24 31.68 0.97
CA ASN A 63 -0.90 30.75 2.02
C ASN A 63 -0.42 31.63 3.17
N ASN A 64 -1.38 32.22 3.89
CA ASN A 64 -1.28 32.45 5.31
C ASN A 64 -1.15 31.08 5.99
N ALA A 65 -0.03 30.39 5.69
CA ALA A 65 0.60 29.56 6.67
C ALA A 65 0.99 30.54 7.77
N THR A 66 0.15 30.60 8.78
CA THR A 66 0.50 31.11 10.09
C THR A 66 1.74 30.33 10.51
N ASN A 67 2.91 30.84 10.12
CA ASN A 67 4.19 30.41 10.67
C ASN A 67 4.00 30.44 12.18
N PRO A 68 4.16 29.31 12.90
CA PRO A 68 4.10 29.33 14.34
C PRO A 68 5.13 30.36 14.78
N SER A 69 4.63 31.33 15.55
CA SER A 69 5.38 32.37 16.24
C SER A 69 6.78 31.89 16.60
N LYS A 70 7.80 32.66 16.20
CA LYS A 70 9.18 32.66 16.73
C LYS A 70 9.27 31.79 18.00
N GLY A 71 9.73 30.55 17.82
CA GLY A 71 9.77 29.57 18.90
C GLY A 71 10.58 30.13 20.04
N SER A 72 9.92 30.49 21.14
CA SER A 72 10.59 30.54 22.43
C SER A 72 11.26 29.18 22.60
N ASP A 73 12.57 29.16 22.83
CA ASP A 73 13.31 27.94 23.08
C ASP A 73 12.54 27.13 24.12
N LEU A 74 12.24 25.85 23.83
CA LEU A 74 11.47 25.00 24.74
C LEU A 74 12.12 24.95 26.13
N ARG A 75 13.42 25.23 26.21
CA ARG A 75 14.22 25.32 27.43
C ARG A 75 13.77 26.43 28.38
N ASP A 76 13.22 27.52 27.86
CA ASP A 76 12.76 28.66 28.67
C ASP A 76 11.38 28.43 29.30
N HIS A 77 10.69 27.35 28.92
CA HIS A 77 9.35 27.07 29.42
C HIS A 77 9.40 26.59 30.88
N PRO A 78 8.55 27.10 31.79
CA PRO A 78 8.61 26.79 33.22
C PRO A 78 8.39 25.30 33.56
N LEU A 79 7.78 24.55 32.64
CA LEU A 79 7.56 23.11 32.77
C LEU A 79 8.68 22.24 32.17
N TYR A 80 9.67 22.82 31.49
CA TYR A 80 10.71 22.08 30.77
C TYR A 80 11.43 21.07 31.68
N HIS A 81 11.91 21.52 32.84
CA HIS A 81 12.60 20.65 33.80
C HIS A 81 11.69 19.53 34.30
N LYS A 82 10.41 19.81 34.55
CA LYS A 82 9.44 18.79 34.99
C LYS A 82 9.19 17.74 33.91
N VAL A 83 9.16 18.14 32.64
CA VAL A 83 9.03 17.21 31.50
C VAL A 83 10.27 16.32 31.39
N GLN A 84 11.47 16.87 31.60
CA GLN A 84 12.71 16.09 31.56
C GLN A 84 12.79 15.04 32.68
N THR A 85 12.37 15.39 33.90
CA THR A 85 12.35 14.47 35.04
C THR A 85 11.15 13.52 35.04
N LEU A 86 10.35 13.49 33.97
CA LEU A 86 9.14 12.68 33.90
C LEU A 86 9.51 11.17 33.82
N PRO A 87 8.95 10.33 34.70
CA PRO A 87 9.14 8.88 34.64
C PRO A 87 8.75 8.30 33.28
N ASN A 88 9.48 7.28 32.82
CA ASN A 88 9.24 6.63 31.51
C ASN A 88 7.80 6.10 31.37
N GLU A 89 7.18 5.67 32.47
CA GLU A 89 5.80 5.18 32.48
C GLU A 89 4.74 6.25 32.17
N LEU A 90 5.09 7.52 32.35
CA LEU A 90 4.23 8.68 32.15
C LEU A 90 4.55 9.45 30.85
N LYS A 91 5.69 9.18 30.21
CA LYS A 91 6.01 9.73 28.89
C LYS A 91 4.93 9.50 27.82
N PRO A 92 4.16 8.38 27.83
CA PRO A 92 3.07 8.21 26.89
C PRO A 92 2.01 9.33 26.89
N PHE A 93 1.85 10.10 27.98
CA PHE A 93 0.93 11.24 28.00
C PHE A 93 1.36 12.41 27.11
N LEU A 94 2.62 12.43 26.67
CA LEU A 94 3.16 13.42 25.73
C LEU A 94 3.05 12.96 24.27
N CYS A 95 2.69 11.71 24.02
CA CYS A 95 2.50 11.20 22.67
C CYS A 95 1.17 11.68 22.10
N HIS A 96 1.08 12.07 20.83
CA HIS A 96 -0.18 12.54 20.23
C HIS A 96 -1.33 11.51 20.32
N ASP A 97 -0.99 10.22 20.19
CA ASP A 97 -1.93 9.10 20.16
C ASP A 97 -2.23 8.49 21.54
N TRP A 98 -1.85 9.17 22.64
CA TRP A 98 -1.90 8.66 24.01
C TRP A 98 -3.25 8.03 24.40
N LYS A 99 -4.35 8.58 23.91
CA LYS A 99 -5.70 8.08 24.21
C LYS A 99 -6.10 6.87 23.37
N LYS A 100 -5.65 6.80 22.11
CA LYS A 100 -6.05 5.76 21.14
C LYS A 100 -5.22 4.50 21.30
N ASN A 101 -3.96 4.66 21.67
CA ASN A 101 -3.00 3.57 21.70
C ASN A 101 -3.15 2.73 22.98
N ARG A 102 -3.66 1.51 22.81
CA ARG A 102 -3.88 0.56 23.91
C ARG A 102 -2.58 0.08 24.56
N LYS A 103 -1.42 0.20 23.88
CA LYS A 103 -0.12 -0.29 24.39
C LYS A 103 0.31 0.44 25.66
N TYR A 104 -0.10 1.70 25.84
CA TYR A 104 0.35 2.52 26.98
C TYR A 104 -0.27 2.13 28.32
N ASN A 105 -1.37 1.35 28.32
CA ASN A 105 -2.07 0.89 29.52
C ASN A 105 -2.28 2.03 30.54
N LEU A 106 -3.01 3.07 30.14
CA LEU A 106 -3.25 4.26 30.96
C LEU A 106 -4.24 3.95 32.09
N THR A 107 -3.70 3.52 33.22
CA THR A 107 -4.45 3.25 34.45
C THR A 107 -4.82 4.54 35.17
N LYS A 108 -5.82 4.47 36.04
CA LYS A 108 -6.25 5.56 36.92
C LYS A 108 -5.08 6.18 37.70
N LEU A 109 -4.19 5.33 38.22
CA LEU A 109 -3.02 5.75 38.99
C LEU A 109 -2.04 6.57 38.14
N LYS A 110 -1.85 6.21 36.87
CA LYS A 110 -1.01 6.97 35.94
C LYS A 110 -1.56 8.38 35.69
N TYR A 111 -2.87 8.55 35.52
CA TYR A 111 -3.50 9.88 35.41
C TYR A 111 -3.33 10.71 36.69
N TYR A 112 -3.45 10.09 37.86
CA TYR A 112 -3.18 10.79 39.10
C TYR A 112 -1.70 11.21 39.21
N SER A 113 -0.78 10.31 38.86
CA SER A 113 0.67 10.54 38.95
C SER A 113 1.14 11.65 38.04
N ILE A 114 0.65 11.71 36.79
CA ILE A 114 0.97 12.81 35.86
C ILE A 114 0.41 14.15 36.38
N LEU A 115 -0.81 14.17 36.91
CA LEU A 115 -1.39 15.39 37.49
C LEU A 115 -0.59 15.88 38.70
N TYR A 116 -0.20 14.96 39.58
CA TYR A 116 0.57 15.26 40.78
C TYR A 116 2.00 15.74 40.47
N HIS A 117 2.65 15.13 39.47
CA HIS A 117 4.00 15.49 39.03
C HIS A 117 4.08 16.95 38.57
N PHE A 118 3.09 17.40 37.79
CA PHE A 118 3.07 18.78 37.30
C PHE A 118 2.45 19.77 38.29
N ASN A 119 1.45 19.34 39.06
CA ASN A 119 0.79 20.16 40.08
C ASN A 119 0.64 19.39 41.40
N THR A 120 1.55 19.63 42.33
CA THR A 120 1.54 19.02 43.67
C THR A 120 0.37 19.48 44.52
N ALA A 121 -0.20 20.65 44.23
CA ALA A 121 -1.39 21.20 44.89
C ALA A 121 -2.70 20.73 44.23
N THR A 122 -2.67 19.66 43.43
CA THR A 122 -3.87 19.10 42.81
C THR A 122 -4.87 18.60 43.86
N THR A 123 -6.15 18.93 43.68
CA THR A 123 -7.24 18.39 44.50
C THR A 123 -7.63 16.97 44.10
N ALA A 124 -7.05 16.47 43.01
CA ALA A 124 -7.26 15.10 42.56
C ALA A 124 -6.82 14.11 43.64
N ARG A 125 -7.65 13.10 43.91
CA ARG A 125 -7.30 11.97 44.78
C ARG A 125 -7.24 10.68 43.96
N PRO A 126 -6.39 9.71 44.33
CA PRO A 126 -6.32 8.41 43.67
C PRO A 126 -7.66 7.63 43.68
N ASN A 127 -8.58 7.96 44.59
CA ASN A 127 -9.87 7.31 44.69
C ASN A 127 -10.92 7.83 43.68
N ILE A 128 -10.72 8.99 43.05
CA ILE A 128 -11.71 9.60 42.14
C ILE A 128 -11.84 8.82 40.82
N LYS A 129 -13.05 8.70 40.25
CA LYS A 129 -13.30 8.07 38.94
C LYS A 129 -12.29 8.50 37.86
N LYS A 130 -11.83 7.54 37.04
CA LYS A 130 -10.83 7.76 35.97
C LYS A 130 -11.21 8.89 35.02
N GLU A 131 -12.48 8.98 34.64
CA GLU A 131 -13.00 10.01 33.73
C GLU A 131 -12.79 11.43 34.25
N LEU A 132 -12.91 11.64 35.57
CA LEU A 132 -12.69 12.96 36.17
C LEU A 132 -11.20 13.33 36.13
N LEU A 133 -10.31 12.37 36.40
CA LEU A 133 -8.86 12.57 36.27
C LEU A 133 -8.47 12.86 34.81
N GLU A 134 -9.04 12.13 33.86
CA GLU A 134 -8.84 12.36 32.42
C GLU A 134 -9.32 13.75 32.00
N ASN A 135 -10.48 14.19 32.50
CA ASN A 135 -11.01 15.53 32.22
C ASN A 135 -10.12 16.62 32.81
N GLN A 136 -9.62 16.44 34.04
CA GLN A 136 -8.66 17.38 34.64
C GLN A 136 -7.35 17.43 33.85
N PHE A 137 -6.86 16.28 33.39
CA PHE A 137 -5.68 16.21 32.53
C PHE A 137 -5.90 17.00 31.24
N LYS A 138 -6.98 16.75 30.50
CA LYS A 138 -7.26 17.44 29.23
C LYS A 138 -7.52 18.93 29.36
N THR A 139 -8.22 19.35 30.41
CA THR A 139 -8.66 20.74 30.55
C THR A 139 -7.56 21.63 31.14
N LYS A 140 -6.80 21.13 32.11
CA LYS A 140 -5.82 21.94 32.84
C LYS A 140 -4.38 21.69 32.39
N LEU A 141 -3.98 20.43 32.24
CA LEU A 141 -2.59 20.08 32.06
C LEU A 141 -2.19 19.97 30.57
N LEU A 142 -3.02 19.36 29.74
CA LEU A 142 -2.74 19.15 28.32
C LEU A 142 -2.43 20.45 27.56
N PRO A 143 -3.16 21.58 27.76
CA PRO A 143 -2.83 22.83 27.08
C PRO A 143 -1.44 23.36 27.44
N GLN A 144 -1.00 23.14 28.69
CA GLN A 144 0.33 23.54 29.15
C GLN A 144 1.44 22.61 28.66
N LEU A 145 1.11 21.35 28.39
CA LEU A 145 2.03 20.35 27.88
C LEU A 145 2.10 20.29 26.35
N GLN A 146 1.17 20.94 25.66
CA GLN A 146 1.06 20.95 24.19
C GLN A 146 2.39 21.26 23.48
N PRO A 147 3.24 22.20 23.94
CA PRO A 147 4.55 22.47 23.31
C PRO A 147 5.53 21.29 23.38
N PHE A 148 5.35 20.37 24.34
CA PHE A 148 6.19 19.19 24.54
C PHE A 148 5.61 17.92 23.95
N CYS A 149 4.35 17.97 23.48
CA CYS A 149 3.73 16.83 22.86
C CYS A 149 4.40 16.53 21.52
N THR A 150 4.61 15.26 21.22
CA THR A 150 5.10 14.86 19.90
C THR A 150 4.09 15.34 18.85
N PRO A 151 4.54 15.92 17.73
CA PRO A 151 3.62 16.30 16.66
C PRO A 151 2.84 15.07 16.18
N PRO A 152 1.61 15.26 15.67
CA PRO A 152 0.95 14.18 14.95
C PRO A 152 1.89 13.66 13.84
N PRO A 153 1.87 12.36 13.53
CA PRO A 153 2.52 11.89 12.30
C PRO A 153 1.99 12.74 11.16
N SER A 154 2.87 13.22 10.28
CA SER A 154 2.40 13.97 9.13
C SER A 154 1.41 13.07 8.39
N ASN A 155 0.20 13.58 8.15
CA ASN A 155 -0.71 12.99 7.17
C ASN A 155 -0.21 13.35 5.77
N ASP A 156 1.11 13.35 5.56
CA ASP A 156 1.62 13.23 4.21
C ASP A 156 1.10 11.86 3.81
N GLU A 157 -0.05 11.87 3.12
CA GLU A 157 -0.47 10.79 2.26
C GLU A 157 0.80 10.49 1.46
N MET A 158 1.51 9.45 1.89
CA MET A 158 2.43 8.78 1.00
C MET A 158 1.60 8.59 -0.25
N ASP A 159 2.09 9.13 -1.36
CA ASP A 159 1.43 9.14 -2.66
C ASP A 159 1.17 7.67 -3.06
N THR A 160 0.10 7.09 -2.51
CA THR A 160 -0.38 5.74 -2.79
C THR A 160 -1.45 5.78 -3.86
N ASP A 161 -1.63 6.93 -4.51
CA ASP A 161 -2.36 7.07 -5.77
C ASP A 161 -1.56 6.51 -6.96
N ASP A 162 -0.36 5.97 -6.71
CA ASP A 162 0.22 4.96 -7.58
C ASP A 162 -0.50 3.61 -7.34
N ASP A 163 -1.76 3.52 -7.78
CA ASP A 163 -2.42 2.26 -8.16
C ASP A 163 -1.70 1.58 -9.35
N GLN A 164 -0.49 2.03 -9.69
CA GLN A 164 0.51 1.26 -10.41
C GLN A 164 0.95 0.10 -9.52
N GLU A 165 0.08 -0.93 -9.44
CA GLU A 165 0.47 -2.30 -9.15
C GLU A 165 1.84 -2.54 -9.82
N ASP A 166 2.86 -2.86 -9.02
CA ASP A 166 4.22 -3.15 -9.48
C ASP A 166 4.15 -4.08 -10.71
N PHE A 167 4.24 -3.48 -11.90
CA PHE A 167 3.96 -4.19 -13.14
C PHE A 167 5.13 -5.13 -13.42
N ASP A 168 4.95 -6.42 -13.12
CA ASP A 168 5.93 -7.45 -13.45
C ASP A 168 5.61 -8.06 -14.82
N PRO A 169 6.39 -7.75 -15.88
CA PRO A 169 6.15 -8.27 -17.22
C PRO A 169 6.28 -9.81 -17.30
N LEU A 170 7.00 -10.44 -16.37
CA LEU A 170 7.21 -11.89 -16.31
C LEU A 170 6.15 -12.61 -15.48
N HIS A 171 5.34 -11.88 -14.71
CA HIS A 171 4.36 -12.49 -13.84
C HIS A 171 3.29 -13.28 -14.63
N ARG A 172 2.76 -14.32 -13.98
CA ARG A 172 1.77 -15.21 -14.59
C ARG A 172 0.44 -14.49 -14.88
N SER A 173 0.07 -13.51 -14.04
CA SER A 173 -1.15 -12.71 -14.25
C SER A 173 -1.02 -11.71 -15.39
N THR A 174 0.20 -11.37 -15.81
CA THR A 174 0.44 -10.37 -16.86
C THR A 174 -0.06 -10.88 -18.19
N THR A 175 -1.03 -10.16 -18.75
CA THR A 175 -1.67 -10.50 -20.03
C THR A 175 -0.94 -9.86 -21.21
N ILE A 176 -1.17 -10.39 -22.42
CA ILE A 176 -0.61 -9.81 -23.65
C ILE A 176 -1.10 -8.36 -23.84
N ALA A 177 -2.37 -8.08 -23.53
CA ALA A 177 -2.94 -6.75 -23.64
C ALA A 177 -2.23 -5.73 -22.75
N MET A 178 -1.89 -6.11 -21.51
CA MET A 178 -1.11 -5.24 -20.62
C MET A 178 0.28 -4.95 -21.20
N LEU A 179 0.99 -5.97 -21.69
CA LEU A 179 2.30 -5.78 -22.31
C LEU A 179 2.24 -4.87 -23.54
N VAL A 180 1.23 -5.05 -24.40
CA VAL A 180 1.01 -4.21 -25.59
C VAL A 180 0.71 -2.77 -25.19
N ASN A 181 -0.14 -2.56 -24.18
CA ASN A 181 -0.45 -1.23 -23.67
C ASN A 181 0.82 -0.54 -23.14
N THR A 182 1.66 -1.25 -22.38
CA THR A 182 2.93 -0.69 -21.88
C THR A 182 3.94 -0.42 -22.99
N ILE A 183 3.98 -1.25 -24.03
CA ILE A 183 4.83 -0.99 -25.20
C ILE A 183 4.32 0.26 -25.94
N HIS A 184 3.01 0.38 -26.17
CA HIS A 184 2.41 1.53 -26.86
C HIS A 184 2.51 2.83 -26.06
N SER A 185 2.49 2.78 -24.72
CA SER A 185 2.67 3.98 -23.89
C SER A 185 4.05 4.59 -24.05
N ILE A 186 5.06 3.77 -24.36
CA ILE A 186 6.44 4.23 -24.59
C ILE A 186 6.68 4.48 -26.09
N ASN A 187 6.20 3.58 -26.95
CA ASN A 187 6.37 3.67 -28.39
C ASN A 187 5.08 3.29 -29.14
N PRO A 188 4.24 4.28 -29.50
CA PRO A 188 2.95 4.04 -30.16
C PRO A 188 3.07 3.63 -31.64
N THR A 189 4.28 3.66 -32.21
CA THR A 189 4.50 3.31 -33.63
C THR A 189 4.68 1.81 -33.87
N VAL A 190 4.91 1.03 -32.81
CA VAL A 190 5.14 -0.41 -32.89
C VAL A 190 3.81 -1.12 -33.13
N ASN A 191 3.68 -1.84 -34.24
CA ASN A 191 2.49 -2.65 -34.51
C ASN A 191 2.68 -4.08 -33.97
N VAL A 192 1.93 -4.45 -32.93
CA VAL A 192 1.90 -5.81 -32.39
C VAL A 192 0.73 -6.58 -32.99
N SER A 193 1.01 -7.72 -33.64
CA SER A 193 -0.02 -8.59 -34.19
C SER A 193 -0.94 -9.14 -33.09
N SER A 194 -2.26 -9.11 -33.33
CA SER A 194 -3.28 -9.68 -32.42
C SER A 194 -3.09 -11.19 -32.17
N VAL A 195 -2.42 -11.90 -33.10
CA VAL A 195 -2.17 -13.35 -33.01
C VAL A 195 -0.79 -13.66 -32.40
N ALA A 196 -0.06 -12.64 -31.89
CA ALA A 196 1.27 -12.83 -31.34
C ALA A 196 1.26 -13.64 -30.03
N LEU A 197 2.20 -14.56 -29.90
CA LEU A 197 2.43 -15.30 -28.66
C LEU A 197 3.02 -14.38 -27.58
N LYS A 198 2.67 -14.63 -26.30
CA LYS A 198 3.18 -13.85 -25.15
C LYS A 198 4.70 -13.71 -25.17
N ASP A 199 5.44 -14.79 -25.44
CA ASP A 199 6.91 -14.78 -25.49
C ASP A 199 7.45 -13.78 -26.54
N LYS A 200 6.80 -13.67 -27.70
CA LYS A 200 7.21 -12.72 -28.75
C LYS A 200 6.95 -11.28 -28.32
N VAL A 201 5.79 -11.02 -27.72
CA VAL A 201 5.44 -9.69 -27.19
C VAL A 201 6.38 -9.29 -26.07
N LEU A 202 6.80 -10.25 -25.24
CA LEU A 202 7.77 -10.02 -24.17
C LEU A 202 9.14 -9.64 -24.75
N VAL A 203 9.59 -10.28 -25.83
CA VAL A 203 10.84 -9.89 -26.52
C VAL A 203 10.75 -8.44 -27.04
N LEU A 204 9.61 -8.03 -27.58
CA LEU A 204 9.37 -6.64 -27.96
C LEU A 204 9.41 -5.71 -26.73
N TYR A 205 8.77 -6.11 -25.64
CA TYR A 205 8.79 -5.37 -24.37
C TYR A 205 10.24 -5.17 -23.89
N LYS A 206 11.08 -6.21 -23.93
CA LYS A 206 12.50 -6.08 -23.59
C LYS A 206 13.22 -5.08 -24.49
N HIS A 207 12.96 -5.11 -25.79
CA HIS A 207 13.63 -4.22 -26.73
C HIS A 207 13.25 -2.75 -26.53
N TYR A 208 11.98 -2.45 -26.22
CA TYR A 208 11.48 -1.07 -26.18
C TYR A 208 11.28 -0.49 -24.78
N VAL A 209 11.10 -1.33 -23.76
CA VAL A 209 10.74 -0.89 -22.39
C VAL A 209 11.87 -1.18 -21.40
N ASN A 210 12.35 -2.44 -21.35
CA ASN A 210 13.36 -2.84 -20.37
C ASN A 210 14.40 -3.81 -20.99
N PRO A 211 15.54 -3.30 -21.49
CA PRO A 211 16.56 -4.12 -22.16
C PRO A 211 17.31 -5.07 -21.21
N ASP A 212 17.23 -4.84 -19.90
CA ASP A 212 17.89 -5.65 -18.89
C ASP A 212 17.01 -6.82 -18.40
N LEU A 213 15.78 -6.95 -18.93
CA LEU A 213 14.86 -8.01 -18.53
C LEU A 213 15.47 -9.41 -18.78
N PRO A 214 15.60 -10.26 -17.75
CA PRO A 214 16.18 -11.59 -17.91
C PRO A 214 15.18 -12.53 -18.58
N PHE A 215 15.52 -13.03 -19.76
CA PHE A 215 14.79 -14.13 -20.38
C PHE A 215 15.46 -15.45 -20.07
N HIS A 216 14.73 -16.33 -19.41
CA HIS A 216 15.07 -17.75 -19.46
C HIS A 216 14.77 -18.23 -20.87
N GLN A 217 15.82 -18.50 -21.66
CA GLN A 217 15.64 -19.23 -22.92
C GLN A 217 14.96 -20.55 -22.56
N ASN A 218 13.74 -20.75 -23.05
CA ASN A 218 12.97 -21.96 -22.82
C ASN A 218 13.75 -23.15 -23.39
N SER A 219 14.55 -23.80 -22.54
CA SER A 219 15.48 -24.86 -22.93
C SER A 219 14.75 -26.14 -23.36
N SER A 220 13.43 -26.24 -23.20
CA SER A 220 12.66 -27.42 -23.53
C SER A 220 12.72 -27.80 -25.02
N TYR A 221 12.89 -26.83 -25.92
CA TYR A 221 12.96 -27.09 -27.37
C TYR A 221 14.38 -27.01 -27.96
N THR A 222 15.32 -26.37 -27.24
CA THR A 222 16.73 -26.29 -27.64
C THR A 222 17.62 -27.27 -26.86
N ALA A 223 17.09 -27.92 -25.83
CA ALA A 223 17.77 -28.99 -25.14
C ALA A 223 18.06 -30.12 -26.12
N ILE A 224 19.31 -30.56 -26.11
CA ILE A 224 19.75 -31.73 -26.87
C ILE A 224 18.78 -32.87 -26.52
N PRO A 225 18.11 -33.48 -27.51
CA PRO A 225 17.16 -34.55 -27.25
C PRO A 225 17.89 -35.64 -26.48
N ARG A 226 17.20 -36.21 -25.48
CA ARG A 226 17.77 -37.23 -24.59
C ARG A 226 18.13 -38.45 -25.43
N THR A 227 19.37 -38.50 -25.91
CA THR A 227 19.87 -39.56 -26.78
C THR A 227 19.92 -40.83 -25.94
N VAL A 228 19.25 -41.89 -26.41
CA VAL A 228 19.25 -43.17 -25.73
C VAL A 228 20.69 -43.69 -25.72
N LYS A 229 21.26 -43.93 -24.53
CA LYS A 229 22.62 -44.46 -24.39
C LYS A 229 22.68 -45.82 -25.09
N SER A 230 23.70 -46.06 -25.92
CA SER A 230 23.89 -47.26 -26.75
C SER A 230 23.64 -48.59 -26.02
N LYS A 231 24.01 -48.67 -24.74
CA LYS A 231 23.75 -49.82 -23.84
C LYS A 231 22.28 -50.23 -23.67
N PHE A 232 21.33 -49.38 -24.02
CA PHE A 232 19.89 -49.67 -23.98
C PHE A 232 19.32 -50.07 -25.34
N VAL A 233 20.00 -49.74 -26.44
CA VAL A 233 19.55 -50.07 -27.81
C VAL A 233 19.69 -51.57 -28.08
N SER A 234 20.76 -52.20 -27.59
CA SER A 234 20.99 -53.65 -27.72
C SER A 234 19.97 -54.52 -26.97
N LYS A 235 19.20 -53.96 -26.03
CA LYS A 235 18.10 -54.67 -25.34
C LYS A 235 16.76 -54.58 -26.06
N LEU A 236 16.64 -53.71 -27.07
CA LEU A 236 15.41 -53.51 -27.85
C LEU A 236 15.42 -54.25 -29.20
N SER A 237 16.59 -54.74 -29.63
CA SER A 237 16.77 -55.47 -30.90
C SER A 237 16.68 -56.98 -30.70
N THR A 238 15.52 -57.49 -30.27
CA THR A 238 15.21 -58.93 -30.34
C THR A 238 13.70 -59.14 -30.35
N GLN A 239 13.10 -59.10 -31.54
CA GLN A 239 11.96 -59.91 -31.97
C GLN A 239 11.59 -59.49 -33.40
N ALA A 240 12.34 -60.01 -34.37
CA ALA A 240 11.85 -60.18 -35.74
C ALA A 240 11.95 -61.68 -36.02
N ILE A 241 10.79 -62.35 -36.00
CA ILE A 241 10.58 -63.70 -36.52
C ILE A 241 9.95 -63.53 -37.89
#